data_AF-A0A5M4AMS3-F1
#
_entry.id   AF-A0A5M4AMS3-F1
#
_cell.length_a   1.000
_cell.length_b   1.000
_cell.length_c   1.000
_cell.angle_alpha   90.00
_cell.angle_beta   90.00
_cell.angle_gamma   90.00
#
_symmetry.space_group_name_H-M   'P 1'
#
loop_
_entity.id
_entity.type
_entity.pdbx_description
1 polymer ?
#
loop_
_entity_poly.entity_id
_entity_poly.type
_entity_poly.pdbx_seq_one_letter_code
_entity_poly.pdbx_strand_id
1 'polypeptide(L)'
;MPFKKGQSGNPDGRPAGAKNKATAEIRGKIADILAEHFTPEKVAENLEAMEPKDRLLFLSKLLDFSIPKLKQTDLKAELDNDTIIVLPPNFDREARINELKEKLLNSDE
;
A
#
# COMPACT_ATOMS: atom_id res chain seq x y z
N MET A 1 -29.53 -31.84 24.58
CA MET A 1 -28.26 -32.36 25.14
C MET A 1 -27.50 -31.18 25.73
N PRO A 2 -26.96 -31.28 26.97
CA PRO A 2 -26.24 -30.19 27.60
C PRO A 2 -24.87 -29.96 26.95
N PHE A 3 -24.47 -28.70 26.79
CA PHE A 3 -23.14 -28.34 26.27
C PHE A 3 -22.04 -28.78 27.23
N LYS A 4 -20.97 -29.39 26.72
CA LYS A 4 -19.79 -29.78 27.52
C LYS A 4 -18.89 -28.56 27.73
N LYS A 5 -18.55 -28.27 28.99
CA LYS A 5 -17.61 -27.18 29.34
C LYS A 5 -16.27 -27.43 28.65
N GLY A 6 -15.78 -26.43 27.91
CA GLY A 6 -14.53 -26.52 27.14
C GLY A 6 -14.70 -27.02 25.70
N GLN A 7 -15.91 -27.40 25.28
CA GLN A 7 -16.19 -27.75 23.89
C GLN A 7 -17.08 -26.67 23.26
N SER A 8 -16.60 -26.06 22.16
CA SER A 8 -17.41 -25.15 21.37
C SER A 8 -18.64 -25.89 20.85
N GLY A 9 -19.82 -25.29 20.96
CA GLY A 9 -21.04 -25.79 20.32
C GLY A 9 -20.99 -25.70 18.78
N ASN A 10 -19.96 -25.05 18.24
CA ASN A 10 -19.64 -24.99 16.82
C ASN A 10 -18.16 -25.37 16.61
N PRO A 11 -17.85 -26.66 16.38
CA PRO A 11 -16.49 -27.16 16.22
C PRO A 11 -15.76 -26.58 15.00
N ASP A 12 -16.50 -26.34 13.92
CA ASP A 12 -15.96 -25.83 12.64
C ASP A 12 -15.80 -24.31 12.62
N GLY A 13 -16.19 -23.64 13.70
CA GLY A 13 -16.09 -22.20 13.85
C GLY A 13 -16.99 -21.41 12.89
N ARG A 14 -16.79 -20.10 12.83
CA ARG A 14 -17.51 -19.25 11.88
C ARG A 14 -16.98 -19.53 10.48
N PRO A 15 -17.84 -19.81 9.47
CA PRO A 15 -17.38 -20.13 8.13
C PRO A 15 -16.54 -18.98 7.55
N ALA A 16 -15.47 -19.34 6.86
CA ALA A 16 -14.59 -18.38 6.18
C ALA A 16 -15.39 -17.56 5.17
N GLY A 17 -15.20 -16.23 5.19
CA GLY A 17 -15.94 -15.31 4.31
C GLY A 17 -17.33 -14.88 4.83
N ALA A 18 -17.75 -15.33 6.02
CA ALA A 18 -18.99 -14.85 6.63
C ALA A 18 -18.93 -13.34 6.87
N LYS A 19 -19.69 -12.56 6.08
CA LYS A 19 -19.75 -11.09 6.18
C LYS A 19 -20.22 -10.66 7.58
N ASN A 20 -19.62 -9.61 8.11
CA ASN A 20 -20.08 -9.00 9.36
C ASN A 20 -21.41 -8.25 9.10
N LYS A 21 -22.52 -8.77 9.64
CA LYS A 21 -23.86 -8.20 9.44
C LYS A 21 -23.94 -6.74 9.90
N ALA A 22 -23.39 -6.43 11.08
CA ALA A 22 -23.37 -5.07 11.60
C ALA A 22 -22.63 -4.10 10.66
N THR A 23 -21.49 -4.52 10.10
CA THR A 23 -20.76 -3.71 9.13
C THR A 23 -21.51 -3.54 7.81
N ALA A 24 -22.24 -4.58 7.36
CA ALA A 24 -23.05 -4.51 6.15
C ALA A 24 -24.23 -3.52 6.31
N GLU A 25 -24.91 -3.54 7.46
CA GLU A 25 -26.01 -2.63 7.77
C GLU A 25 -25.55 -1.17 7.83
N ILE A 26 -24.41 -0.90 8.49
CA ILE A 26 -23.85 0.46 8.56
C ILE A 26 -23.49 0.96 7.16
N ARG A 27 -22.86 0.13 6.33
CA ARG A 27 -22.54 0.49 4.94
C ARG A 27 -23.80 0.78 4.12
N GLY A 28 -24.86 -0.01 4.30
CA GLY A 28 -26.15 0.22 3.66
C GLY A 28 -26.72 1.60 4.03
N LYS A 29 -26.80 1.90 5.33
CA LYS A 29 -27.29 3.20 5.80
C LYS A 29 -26.48 4.38 5.26
N ILE A 30 -25.16 4.25 5.20
CA ILE A 30 -24.31 5.31 4.63
C ILE A 30 -24.58 5.47 3.12
N ALA A 31 -24.75 4.36 2.39
CA ALA A 31 -25.08 4.40 0.97
C ALA A 31 -26.45 5.05 0.72
N ASP A 32 -27.46 4.76 1.55
CA ASP A 32 -28.79 5.34 1.44
C ASP A 32 -28.75 6.87 1.67
N ILE A 33 -28.03 7.32 2.71
CA ILE A 33 -27.82 8.75 2.98
C ILE A 33 -27.13 9.43 1.80
N LEU A 34 -26.09 8.80 1.24
CA LEU A 34 -25.40 9.36 0.07
C LEU A 34 -26.33 9.42 -1.15
N ALA A 35 -27.14 8.40 -1.40
CA ALA A 35 -28.09 8.41 -2.51
C ALA A 35 -29.15 9.50 -2.36
N GLU A 36 -29.61 9.76 -1.12
CA GLU A 36 -30.63 10.76 -0.85
C GLU A 36 -30.08 12.20 -0.94
N HIS A 37 -28.87 12.46 -0.45
CA HIS A 37 -28.32 13.82 -0.35
C HIS A 37 -27.42 14.20 -1.52
N PHE A 38 -26.84 13.23 -2.22
CA PHE A 38 -25.90 13.46 -3.31
C PHE A 38 -26.57 13.40 -4.69
N THR A 39 -27.82 13.86 -4.78
CA THR A 39 -28.51 14.07 -6.05
C THR A 39 -28.02 15.36 -6.72
N PRO A 40 -27.95 15.44 -8.06
CA PRO A 40 -27.45 16.63 -8.77
C PRO A 40 -28.12 17.94 -8.35
N GLU A 41 -29.44 17.89 -8.12
CA GLU A 41 -30.27 19.03 -7.73
C GLU A 41 -29.89 19.56 -6.34
N LYS A 42 -29.89 18.69 -5.32
CA LYS A 42 -29.48 19.07 -3.95
C LYS A 42 -28.03 19.51 -3.89
N VAL A 43 -27.14 18.89 -4.66
CA VAL A 43 -25.72 19.29 -4.68
C VAL A 43 -25.57 20.70 -5.25
N ALA A 44 -26.29 21.04 -6.33
CA ALA A 44 -26.30 22.38 -6.89
C ALA A 44 -26.82 23.42 -5.88
N GLU A 45 -27.94 23.13 -5.22
CA GLU A 45 -28.53 24.00 -4.18
C GLU A 45 -27.57 24.22 -3.00
N ASN A 46 -26.97 23.14 -2.48
CA ASN A 46 -25.99 23.24 -1.39
C ASN A 46 -24.75 24.01 -1.82
N LEU A 47 -24.26 23.82 -3.04
CA LEU A 47 -23.13 24.59 -3.56
C LEU A 47 -23.46 26.07 -3.61
N GLU A 48 -24.65 26.44 -4.10
CA GLU A 48 -25.12 27.83 -4.15
C GLU A 48 -25.25 28.47 -2.76
N ALA A 49 -25.69 27.70 -1.77
CA ALA A 49 -25.84 28.15 -0.38
C ALA A 49 -24.50 28.28 0.40
N MET A 50 -23.44 27.61 -0.04
CA MET A 50 -22.12 27.64 0.63
C MET A 50 -21.35 28.93 0.36
N GLU A 51 -20.46 29.29 1.30
CA GLU A 51 -19.51 30.37 1.09
C GLU A 51 -18.60 30.09 -0.12
N PRO A 52 -18.17 31.15 -0.85
CA PRO A 52 -17.36 30.99 -2.06
C PRO A 52 -16.06 30.19 -1.83
N LYS A 53 -15.42 30.35 -0.67
CA LYS A 53 -14.18 29.63 -0.32
C LYS A 53 -14.42 28.13 -0.15
N ASP A 54 -15.47 27.77 0.59
CA ASP A 54 -15.80 26.36 0.86
C ASP A 54 -16.30 25.65 -0.40
N ARG A 55 -17.04 26.37 -1.26
CA ARG A 55 -17.45 25.88 -2.57
C ARG A 55 -16.25 25.47 -3.42
N LEU A 56 -15.23 26.32 -3.51
CA LEU A 56 -14.02 26.03 -4.27
C LEU A 56 -13.24 24.85 -3.68
N LEU A 57 -13.16 24.76 -2.35
CA LEU A 57 -12.50 23.65 -1.67
C LEU A 57 -13.20 22.31 -1.94
N PHE A 58 -14.53 22.30 -1.88
CA PHE A 58 -15.33 21.10 -2.17
C PHE A 58 -15.16 20.65 -3.63
N LEU A 59 -15.25 21.59 -4.58
CA LEU A 59 -15.04 21.30 -6.00
C LEU A 59 -13.62 20.78 -6.27
N SER A 60 -12.60 21.36 -5.62
CA SER A 60 -11.22 20.88 -5.70
C SER A 60 -11.09 19.43 -5.26
N LYS A 61 -11.72 19.05 -4.14
CA LYS A 61 -11.73 17.65 -3.67
C LYS A 61 -12.46 16.72 -4.64
N LEU A 62 -13.52 17.17 -5.30
CA LEU A 62 -14.21 16.36 -6.31
C LEU A 62 -13.39 16.17 -7.59
N LEU A 63 -12.63 17.18 -8.00
CA LEU A 63 -11.76 17.09 -9.18
C LEU A 63 -10.74 15.96 -9.08
N ASP A 64 -10.27 15.63 -7.88
CA ASP A 64 -9.34 14.53 -7.63
C ASP A 64 -9.90 13.15 -8.03
N PHE A 65 -11.22 13.00 -8.00
CA PHE A 65 -11.91 11.77 -8.37
C PHE A 65 -12.40 11.79 -9.82
N SER A 66 -12.62 12.98 -10.40
CA SER A 66 -13.06 13.13 -11.79
C SER A 66 -11.92 13.16 -12.80
N ILE A 67 -10.75 13.66 -12.39
CA ILE A 67 -9.59 13.83 -13.27
C ILE A 67 -8.48 12.92 -12.73
N PRO A 68 -7.97 11.97 -13.54
CA PRO A 68 -6.84 11.16 -13.14
C PRO A 68 -5.62 12.05 -12.93
N LYS A 69 -5.22 12.22 -11.67
CA LYS A 69 -3.95 12.88 -11.35
C LYS A 69 -2.82 11.93 -11.73
N LEU A 70 -1.85 12.45 -12.47
CA LEU A 70 -0.60 11.72 -12.72
C LEU A 70 0.03 11.42 -11.36
N LYS A 71 0.06 10.15 -10.96
CA LYS A 71 0.76 9.76 -9.73
C LYS A 71 2.24 10.06 -9.94
N GLN A 72 2.85 10.79 -9.01
CA GLN A 72 4.31 10.87 -8.97
C GLN A 72 4.84 9.45 -8.84
N THR A 73 5.56 8.99 -9.86
CA THR A 73 6.30 7.74 -9.79
C THR A 73 7.51 7.98 -8.90
N ASP A 74 7.41 7.57 -7.64
CA ASP A 74 8.60 7.35 -6.82
C ASP A 74 9.37 6.18 -7.45
N LEU A 75 10.46 6.51 -8.15
CA LEU A 75 11.46 5.53 -8.58
C LEU A 75 12.16 4.98 -7.32
N LYS A 76 11.51 4.03 -6.65
CA LYS A 76 12.19 3.16 -5.70
C LYS A 76 12.99 2.16 -6.51
N ALA A 77 14.23 2.54 -6.85
CA ALA A 77 15.22 1.58 -7.28
C ALA A 77 15.55 0.71 -6.06
N GLU A 78 14.84 -0.40 -5.91
CA GLU A 78 15.32 -1.52 -5.10
C GLU A 78 16.56 -2.08 -5.83
N LEU A 79 17.74 -1.56 -5.49
CA LEU A 79 18.99 -2.25 -5.78
C LEU A 79 19.00 -3.51 -4.92
N ASP A 80 18.40 -4.58 -5.41
CA ASP A 80 18.75 -5.92 -4.95
C ASP A 80 20.23 -6.11 -5.26
N ASN A 81 21.06 -6.15 -4.20
CA ASN A 81 22.50 -6.40 -4.28
C ASN A 81 22.77 -7.88 -4.59
N ASP A 82 22.13 -8.43 -5.62
CA ASP A 82 22.39 -9.78 -6.15
C ASP A 82 23.54 -9.76 -7.16
N THR A 83 24.59 -8.99 -6.86
CA THR A 83 25.89 -9.19 -7.49
C THR A 83 26.49 -10.44 -6.88
N ILE A 84 26.26 -11.59 -7.51
CA ILE A 84 27.02 -12.82 -7.22
C ILE A 84 28.48 -12.52 -7.55
N ILE A 85 29.26 -12.20 -6.53
CA ILE A 85 30.72 -12.18 -6.64
C ILE A 85 31.13 -13.65 -6.76
N VAL A 86 31.26 -14.17 -7.99
CA VAL A 86 31.79 -15.53 -8.21
C VAL A 86 33.26 -15.49 -7.79
N LEU A 87 33.53 -15.79 -6.53
CA LEU A 87 34.88 -16.01 -6.05
C LEU A 87 35.33 -17.36 -6.62
N PRO A 88 36.41 -17.42 -7.41
CA PRO A 88 36.94 -18.69 -7.91
C PRO A 88 37.19 -19.65 -6.74
N PRO A 89 36.93 -20.97 -6.89
CA PRO A 89 36.95 -21.93 -5.78
C PRO A 89 38.31 -22.06 -5.07
N ASN A 90 39.40 -21.59 -5.68
CA ASN A 90 40.75 -21.56 -5.10
C ASN A 90 41.34 -20.13 -5.06
N PHE A 91 40.50 -19.10 -4.89
CA PHE A 91 40.98 -17.73 -4.77
C PHE A 91 41.61 -17.51 -3.39
N ASP A 92 42.91 -17.79 -3.28
CA ASP A 92 43.68 -17.42 -2.11
C ASP A 92 43.97 -15.90 -2.13
N ARG A 93 43.23 -15.18 -1.28
CA ARG A 93 43.28 -13.73 -1.20
C ARG A 93 44.66 -13.24 -0.79
N GLU A 94 45.35 -13.97 0.08
CA GLU A 94 46.66 -13.56 0.61
C GLU A 94 47.75 -13.65 -0.45
N ALA A 95 47.75 -14.76 -1.21
CA ALA A 95 48.67 -14.96 -2.33
C ALA A 95 48.53 -13.85 -3.39
N ARG A 96 47.29 -13.49 -3.75
CA ARG A 96 47.02 -12.42 -4.72
C ARG A 96 47.44 -11.04 -4.21
N ILE A 97 47.23 -10.75 -2.93
CA ILE A 97 47.65 -9.48 -2.33
C ILE A 97 49.18 -9.36 -2.36
N ASN A 98 49.90 -10.44 -2.07
CA ASN A 98 51.37 -10.42 -2.12
C ASN A 98 51.90 -10.27 -3.55
N GLU A 99 51.33 -10.98 -4.53
CA GLU A 99 51.66 -10.79 -5.95
C GLU A 99 51.47 -9.33 -6.41
N LEU A 100 50.37 -8.70 -6.00
CA LEU A 100 50.08 -7.31 -6.34
C LEU A 100 51.03 -6.33 -5.67
N LYS A 101 51.44 -6.60 -4.42
CA LYS A 101 52.45 -5.79 -3.72
C LYS A 101 53.82 -5.89 -4.39
N GLU A 102 54.24 -7.08 -4.81
CA GLU A 102 55.50 -7.26 -5.54
C GLU A 102 55.47 -6.56 -6.90
N LYS A 103 54.36 -6.65 -7.64
CA LYS A 103 54.19 -5.92 -8.91
C LYS A 103 54.22 -4.41 -8.71
N LEU A 104 53.66 -3.89 -7.62
CA LEU A 104 53.69 -2.47 -7.30
C LEU A 104 55.11 -2.01 -6.94
N LEU A 105 55.86 -2.85 -6.20
CA LEU A 105 57.23 -2.55 -5.82
C LEU A 105 58.18 -2.53 -7.04
N ASN A 106 58.00 -3.47 -7.97
CA ASN A 106 58.78 -3.56 -9.20
C ASN A 106 58.33 -2.59 -10.31
N SER A 107 57.22 -1.87 -10.12
CA SER A 107 56.76 -0.83 -11.06
C SER A 107 57.26 0.57 -10.71
N ASP A 108 57.82 0.75 -9.50
CA ASP A 108 58.36 2.01 -9.00
C ASP A 108 59.91 2.09 -9.11
N GLU A 109 60.57 1.08 -9.70
CA GLU A 109 61.97 1.11 -10.20
C GLU A 109 62.01 1.18 -11.74
#